data_AF-A0A3D3I6S4-F1
#
_entry.id   AF-A0A3D3I6S4-F1
#
_cell.length_a   1.000
_cell.length_b   1.000
_cell.length_c   1.000
_cell.angle_alpha   90.00
_cell.angle_beta   90.00
_cell.angle_gamma   90.00
#
_symmetry.space_group_name_H-M   'P 1'
#
loop_
_entity.id
_entity.type
_entity.pdbx_description
1 polymer ?
#
loop_
_entity_poly.entity_id
_entity_poly.type
_entity_poly.pdbx_seq_one_letter_code
_entity_poly.pdbx_strand_id
1 'polypeptide(L)'
;MAMELTMQELKQNTFLKEKDKLLGFIRGRVSTVEEAEDILQDVFYQFVAGFDTIDSLDRVTSWLYAVARNKIIDRYRRDASRPKRTDFSHSSGFNEDGPLTLQEILPDLDNSPESMLLKEAIWDEITDAL
;
A
#
# COMPACT_ATOMS: atom_id res chain seq x y z
N MET A 1 23.18 18.14 -24.85
CA MET A 1 22.33 17.75 -26.00
C MET A 1 22.59 16.33 -26.48
N ALA A 2 23.73 15.98 -27.11
CA ALA A 2 23.95 14.60 -27.61
C ALA A 2 23.95 13.53 -26.50
N MET A 3 24.67 13.76 -25.40
CA MET A 3 24.73 12.84 -24.25
C MET A 3 23.40 12.72 -23.49
N GLU A 4 22.58 13.75 -23.55
CA GLU A 4 21.27 13.80 -22.89
C GLU A 4 20.23 12.98 -23.67
N LEU A 5 20.26 13.07 -25.01
CA LEU A 5 19.45 12.24 -25.89
C LEU A 5 19.78 10.74 -25.73
N THR A 6 21.06 10.38 -25.66
CA THR A 6 21.46 8.98 -25.45
C THR A 6 21.00 8.42 -24.10
N MET A 7 20.97 9.27 -23.06
CA MET A 7 20.51 8.87 -21.73
C MET A 7 19.00 8.60 -21.74
N GLN A 8 18.22 9.45 -22.43
CA GLN A 8 16.78 9.27 -22.59
C GLN A 8 16.44 8.00 -23.37
N GLU A 9 17.13 7.76 -24.48
CA GLU A 9 16.96 6.54 -25.27
C GLU A 9 17.26 5.28 -24.45
N LEU A 10 18.31 5.32 -23.61
CA LEU A 10 18.65 4.21 -22.73
C LEU A 10 17.57 3.96 -21.68
N LYS A 11 17.09 5.01 -21.00
CA LYS A 11 15.97 4.91 -20.03
C LYS A 11 14.74 4.29 -20.69
N GLN A 12 14.38 4.77 -21.87
CA GLN A 12 13.22 4.28 -22.61
C GLN A 12 13.37 2.81 -23.02
N ASN A 13 14.53 2.43 -23.56
CA ASN A 13 14.81 1.05 -23.96
C ASN A 13 14.76 0.09 -22.76
N THR A 14 15.34 0.49 -21.62
CA THR A 14 15.25 -0.31 -20.38
C THR A 14 13.81 -0.44 -19.91
N PHE A 15 13.04 0.65 -19.91
CA PHE A 15 11.63 0.62 -19.52
C PHE A 15 10.84 -0.36 -20.40
N LEU A 16 10.90 -0.20 -21.72
CA LEU A 16 10.15 -1.06 -22.65
C LEU A 16 10.55 -2.54 -22.55
N LYS A 17 11.83 -2.82 -22.29
CA LYS A 17 12.34 -4.19 -22.18
C LYS A 17 11.94 -4.88 -20.88
N GLU A 18 11.92 -4.16 -19.76
CA GLU A 18 11.78 -4.75 -18.43
C GLU A 18 10.38 -4.63 -17.83
N LYS A 19 9.53 -3.68 -18.29
CA LYS A 19 8.22 -3.38 -17.68
C LYS A 19 7.36 -4.61 -17.44
N ASP A 20 7.13 -5.42 -18.47
CA ASP A 20 6.19 -6.54 -18.35
C ASP A 20 6.75 -7.72 -17.55
N LYS A 21 8.06 -7.96 -17.65
CA LYS A 21 8.75 -8.99 -16.85
C LYS A 21 8.76 -8.61 -15.37
N LEU A 22 9.05 -7.35 -15.08
CA LEU A 22 9.08 -6.83 -13.72
C LEU A 22 7.67 -6.80 -13.12
N LEU A 23 6.66 -6.40 -13.90
CA LEU A 23 5.26 -6.49 -13.47
C LEU A 23 4.87 -7.93 -13.15
N GLY A 24 5.22 -8.90 -14.00
CA GLY A 24 4.98 -10.33 -13.74
C GLY A 24 5.68 -10.82 -12.47
N PHE A 25 6.93 -10.40 -12.25
CA PHE A 25 7.69 -10.71 -11.04
C PHE A 25 7.02 -10.15 -9.77
N ILE A 26 6.53 -8.91 -9.81
CA ILE A 26 5.85 -8.26 -8.69
C ILE A 26 4.49 -8.91 -8.45
N ARG A 27 3.68 -9.11 -9.50
CA ARG A 27 2.34 -9.73 -9.43
C ARG A 27 2.34 -11.08 -8.74
N GLY A 28 3.37 -11.89 -8.92
CA GLY A 28 3.50 -13.18 -8.23
C GLY A 28 3.81 -13.08 -6.73
N ARG A 29 3.91 -11.87 -6.16
CA ARG A 29 4.37 -11.59 -4.79
C ARG A 29 3.50 -10.59 -4.03
N VAL A 30 2.38 -10.17 -4.61
CA VAL A 30 1.46 -9.19 -4.02
C VAL A 30 0.01 -9.68 -4.15
N SER A 31 -0.89 -9.10 -3.38
CA SER A 31 -2.26 -9.61 -3.24
C SER A 31 -3.20 -9.10 -4.34
N THR A 32 -2.93 -7.93 -4.92
CA THR A 32 -3.81 -7.29 -5.91
C THR A 32 -3.04 -6.82 -7.14
N VAL A 33 -3.74 -6.55 -8.23
CA VAL A 33 -3.13 -6.05 -9.47
C VAL A 33 -2.69 -4.60 -9.28
N GLU A 34 -3.52 -3.82 -8.61
CA GLU A 34 -3.33 -2.43 -8.26
C GLU A 34 -2.04 -2.26 -7.43
N GLU A 35 -1.85 -3.12 -6.42
CA GLU A 35 -0.63 -3.14 -5.62
C GLU A 35 0.62 -3.44 -6.45
N ALA A 36 0.51 -4.32 -7.45
CA ALA A 36 1.61 -4.63 -8.34
C ALA A 36 1.97 -3.44 -9.22
N GLU A 37 0.97 -2.74 -9.75
CA GLU A 37 1.13 -1.55 -10.58
C GLU A 37 1.73 -0.39 -9.78
N ASP A 38 1.30 -0.17 -8.54
CA ASP A 38 1.87 0.83 -7.64
C ASP A 38 3.35 0.59 -7.40
N ILE A 39 3.74 -0.64 -7.06
CA ILE A 39 5.15 -0.99 -6.82
C ILE A 39 5.96 -0.82 -8.10
N LEU A 40 5.41 -1.21 -9.26
CA LEU A 40 6.07 -1.04 -10.55
C LEU A 40 6.34 0.44 -10.84
N GLN A 41 5.35 1.31 -10.62
CA GLN A 41 5.48 2.75 -10.78
C GLN A 41 6.57 3.32 -9.86
N ASP A 42 6.55 2.93 -8.58
CA ASP A 42 7.56 3.34 -7.59
C ASP A 42 8.99 2.95 -7.97
N VAL A 43 9.16 1.77 -8.57
CA VAL A 43 10.46 1.28 -9.02
C VAL A 43 10.94 2.10 -10.22
N PHE A 44 10.07 2.32 -11.22
CA PHE A 44 10.46 3.09 -12.41
C PHE A 44 10.60 4.59 -12.13
N TYR A 45 9.88 5.13 -11.15
CA TYR A 45 10.10 6.50 -10.69
C TYR A 45 11.52 6.66 -10.13
N GLN A 46 11.93 5.77 -9.23
CA GLN A 46 13.31 5.79 -8.70
C GLN A 46 14.35 5.51 -9.79
N PHE A 47 14.03 4.65 -10.76
CA PHE A 47 14.91 4.40 -11.90
C PHE A 47 15.19 5.68 -12.68
N VAL A 48 14.14 6.41 -13.08
CA VAL A 48 14.29 7.63 -13.87
C VAL A 48 15.00 8.73 -13.08
N ALA A 49 14.69 8.86 -11.78
CA ALA A 49 15.25 9.86 -10.87
C ALA A 49 16.71 9.56 -10.47
N GLY A 50 17.07 8.28 -10.31
CA GLY A 50 18.40 7.85 -9.85
C GLY A 50 19.32 7.33 -10.94
N PHE A 51 18.90 7.38 -12.21
CA PHE A 51 19.59 6.74 -13.33
C PHE A 51 21.06 7.11 -13.46
N ASP A 52 21.40 8.39 -13.22
CA ASP A 52 22.75 8.92 -13.42
C ASP A 52 23.76 8.36 -12.40
N THR A 53 23.27 7.67 -11.36
CA THR A 53 24.10 7.00 -10.34
C THR A 53 24.34 5.52 -10.62
N ILE A 54 23.74 4.97 -11.68
CA ILE A 54 23.84 3.55 -12.02
C ILE A 54 24.94 3.35 -13.07
N ASP A 55 26.09 2.83 -12.63
CA ASP A 55 27.32 2.71 -13.43
C ASP A 55 27.22 1.89 -14.74
N SER A 56 26.23 1.00 -14.89
CA SER A 56 26.09 0.18 -16.12
C SER A 56 24.69 -0.41 -16.33
N LEU A 57 24.35 -0.73 -17.60
CA LEU A 57 23.05 -1.28 -17.99
C LEU A 57 22.76 -2.66 -17.37
N ASP A 58 23.76 -3.53 -17.27
CA ASP A 58 23.60 -4.84 -16.61
C ASP A 58 23.31 -4.67 -15.11
N ARG A 59 23.84 -3.61 -14.49
CA ARG A 59 23.53 -3.26 -13.10
C ARG A 59 22.12 -2.69 -12.96
N VAL A 60 21.58 -2.03 -13.99
CA VAL A 60 20.20 -1.49 -13.97
C VAL A 60 19.19 -2.61 -13.75
N THR A 61 19.23 -3.70 -14.51
CA THR A 61 18.25 -4.78 -14.35
C THR A 61 18.34 -5.38 -12.95
N SER A 62 19.53 -5.73 -12.46
CA SER A 62 19.67 -6.25 -11.10
C SER A 62 19.18 -5.25 -10.04
N TRP A 63 19.43 -3.96 -10.23
CA TRP A 63 18.97 -2.90 -9.35
C TRP A 63 17.44 -2.79 -9.34
N LEU A 64 16.76 -2.83 -10.50
CA LEU A 64 15.30 -2.79 -10.59
C LEU A 64 14.65 -3.91 -9.76
N TYR A 65 15.14 -5.14 -9.89
CA TYR A 65 14.62 -6.28 -9.13
C TYR A 65 14.96 -6.21 -7.64
N ALA A 66 16.10 -5.62 -7.27
CA ALA A 66 16.45 -5.38 -5.87
C ALA A 66 15.51 -4.34 -5.24
N VAL A 67 15.24 -3.22 -5.92
CA VAL A 67 14.31 -2.18 -5.45
C VAL A 67 12.90 -2.75 -5.35
N ALA A 68 12.43 -3.49 -6.36
CA ALA A 68 11.11 -4.12 -6.33
C ALA A 68 10.96 -5.08 -5.13
N ARG A 69 11.96 -5.92 -4.87
CA ARG A 69 11.97 -6.81 -3.71
C ARG A 69 11.91 -6.03 -2.40
N ASN A 70 12.70 -4.97 -2.26
CA ASN A 70 12.71 -4.14 -1.05
C ASN A 70 11.36 -3.47 -0.81
N LYS A 71 10.71 -2.96 -1.88
CA LYS A 71 9.37 -2.35 -1.81
C LYS A 71 8.30 -3.36 -1.36
N ILE A 72 8.35 -4.58 -1.89
CA ILE A 72 7.45 -5.68 -1.47
C ILE A 72 7.64 -5.99 0.02
N ILE A 73 8.90 -6.17 0.47
CA ILE A 73 9.21 -6.47 1.88
C ILE A 73 8.73 -5.34 2.78
N ASP A 74 9.02 -4.09 2.42
CA ASP A 74 8.64 -2.93 3.23
C ASP A 74 7.12 -2.82 3.34
N ARG A 75 6.37 -3.11 2.28
CA ARG A 75 4.91 -3.14 2.31
C ARG A 75 4.39 -4.19 3.30
N TYR A 76 4.82 -5.44 3.18
CA TYR A 76 4.41 -6.48 4.13
C TYR A 76 4.84 -6.18 5.57
N ARG A 77 6.00 -5.54 5.77
CA ARG A 77 6.45 -5.11 7.09
C ARG A 77 5.53 -4.02 7.66
N ARG A 78 5.11 -3.05 6.85
CA ARG A 78 4.17 -1.99 7.26
C ARG A 78 2.80 -2.58 7.57
N ASP A 79 2.31 -3.52 6.77
CA ASP A 79 1.01 -4.15 7.00
C ASP A 79 1.02 -5.02 8.26
N ALA A 80 2.14 -5.68 8.57
CA ALA A 80 2.32 -6.42 9.82
C ALA A 80 2.48 -5.50 11.06
N SER A 81 3.01 -4.29 10.87
CA SER A 81 3.25 -3.32 11.94
C SER A 81 2.04 -2.42 12.20
N ARG A 82 1.09 -2.33 11.25
CA ARG A 82 -0.20 -1.68 11.50
C ARG A 82 -0.95 -2.51 12.54
N PRO A 83 -1.42 -1.91 13.65
CA PRO A 83 -2.32 -2.62 14.55
C PRO A 83 -3.45 -3.15 13.68
N LYS A 84 -3.68 -4.46 13.74
CA LYS A 84 -4.76 -5.14 13.04
C LYS A 84 -6.00 -4.31 13.32
N ARG A 85 -6.43 -3.48 12.35
CA ARG A 85 -7.80 -2.97 12.39
C ARG A 85 -8.60 -4.25 12.44
N THR A 86 -9.27 -4.48 13.56
CA THR A 86 -10.31 -5.49 13.65
C THR A 86 -11.20 -5.21 12.46
N ASP A 87 -11.06 -6.02 11.42
CA ASP A 87 -11.85 -5.90 10.23
C ASP A 87 -13.26 -6.25 10.67
N PHE A 88 -14.07 -5.21 10.92
CA PHE A 88 -15.49 -5.36 11.22
C PHE A 88 -16.28 -5.82 9.99
N SER A 89 -15.61 -6.16 8.88
CA SER A 89 -16.22 -6.81 7.72
C SER A 89 -16.41 -8.31 7.95
N HIS A 90 -17.23 -8.65 8.94
CA HIS A 90 -18.18 -9.75 8.78
C HIS A 90 -19.51 -9.32 9.39
N SER A 91 -20.47 -9.03 8.49
CA SER A 91 -21.90 -8.77 8.67
C SER A 91 -22.35 -7.35 9.07
N SER A 92 -22.25 -6.39 8.14
CA SER A 92 -23.25 -5.32 8.03
C SER A 92 -24.27 -5.70 6.96
N GLY A 93 -25.14 -6.64 7.29
CA GLY A 93 -26.41 -6.79 6.58
C GLY A 93 -27.29 -5.63 7.00
N PHE A 94 -27.39 -4.58 6.17
CA PHE A 94 -28.44 -3.58 6.27
C PHE A 94 -29.78 -4.31 6.11
N ASN A 95 -30.43 -4.64 7.23
CA ASN A 95 -31.83 -5.02 7.22
C ASN A 95 -32.62 -3.72 7.24
N GLU A 96 -33.21 -3.33 6.10
CA GLU A 96 -34.01 -2.10 5.99
C GLU A 96 -35.26 -2.10 6.89
N ASP A 97 -35.57 -3.23 7.55
CA ASP A 97 -36.72 -3.42 8.46
C ASP A 97 -36.35 -3.98 9.86
N GLY A 98 -35.08 -3.95 10.28
CA GLY A 98 -34.62 -4.52 11.56
C GLY A 98 -34.35 -3.49 12.67
N PRO A 99 -34.33 -3.88 13.97
CA PRO A 99 -33.83 -3.00 15.03
C PRO A 99 -32.40 -2.56 14.72
N LEU A 100 -32.11 -1.27 14.91
CA LEU A 100 -30.77 -0.72 14.72
C LEU A 100 -29.74 -1.51 15.52
N THR A 101 -28.63 -1.87 14.88
CA THR A 101 -27.53 -2.52 15.57
C THR A 101 -26.76 -1.50 16.40
N LEU A 102 -26.12 -1.94 17.49
CA LEU A 102 -25.30 -1.05 18.32
C LEU A 102 -24.20 -0.36 17.49
N GLN A 103 -23.71 -1.03 16.45
CA GLN A 103 -22.71 -0.52 15.51
C GLN A 103 -23.24 0.61 14.61
N GLU A 104 -24.55 0.68 14.37
CA GLU A 104 -25.18 1.76 13.61
C GLU A 104 -25.45 3.00 14.47
N ILE A 105 -25.57 2.82 15.79
CA ILE A 105 -25.85 3.89 16.75
C ILE A 105 -24.55 4.58 17.20
N LEU A 106 -23.45 3.82 17.27
CA LEU A 106 -22.17 4.36 17.75
C LEU A 106 -21.46 5.18 16.65
N PRO A 107 -20.92 6.37 17.00
CA PRO A 107 -20.05 7.10 16.09
C PRO A 107 -18.78 6.30 15.79
N ASP A 108 -18.21 6.46 14.58
CA ASP A 108 -16.95 5.82 14.19
C ASP A 108 -15.79 6.44 14.97
N LEU A 109 -15.57 5.91 16.17
CA LEU A 109 -14.57 6.41 17.10
C LEU A 109 -13.24 5.70 16.84
N ASP A 110 -12.23 6.47 16.48
CA ASP A 110 -10.87 6.00 16.29
C ASP A 110 -10.18 5.62 17.62
N ASN A 111 -8.86 5.40 17.58
CA ASN A 111 -8.05 5.09 18.76
C ASN A 111 -7.30 6.33 19.28
N SER A 112 -7.81 7.54 19.04
CA SER A 112 -7.30 8.75 19.68
C SER A 112 -7.52 8.67 21.20
N PRO A 113 -6.63 9.25 22.02
CA PRO A 113 -6.85 9.36 23.47
C PRO A 113 -8.19 10.00 23.83
N GLU A 114 -8.64 10.98 23.06
CA GLU A 114 -9.94 11.65 23.25
C GLU A 114 -11.11 10.70 22.96
N SER A 115 -11.03 9.94 21.87
CA SER A 115 -12.03 8.95 21.48
C SER A 115 -12.11 7.78 22.47
N MET A 116 -11.00 7.44 23.13
CA MET A 116 -10.99 6.43 24.19
C MET A 116 -11.73 6.91 25.45
N LEU A 117 -11.50 8.16 25.86
CA LEU A 117 -12.22 8.76 26.98
C LEU A 117 -13.73 8.86 26.70
N LEU A 118 -14.09 9.22 25.46
CA LEU A 118 -15.48 9.28 25.04
C LEU A 118 -16.14 7.88 25.02
N LYS A 119 -15.42 6.84 24.57
CA LYS A 119 -15.90 5.45 24.65
C LYS A 119 -16.18 5.04 26.09
N GLU A 120 -15.25 5.33 27.00
CA GLU A 120 -15.37 4.99 28.42
C GLU A 120 -16.60 5.67 29.05
N ALA A 121 -16.79 6.97 28.80
CA ALA A 121 -17.96 7.71 29.29
C ALA A 121 -19.30 7.17 28.74
N ILE A 122 -19.33 6.77 27.46
CA ILE A 122 -20.54 6.18 26.85
C ILE A 122 -20.86 4.82 27.51
N TRP A 123 -19.84 3.99 27.78
CA TRP A 123 -20.02 2.69 28.42
C TRP A 123 -20.50 2.78 29.86
N ASP A 124 -20.01 3.76 30.61
CA ASP A 124 -20.44 4.02 31.98
C ASP A 124 -21.94 4.38 32.01
N GLU A 125 -22.38 5.28 31.13
CA GLU A 125 -23.79 5.71 31.06
C GLU A 125 -24.73 4.55 30.64
N ILE A 126 -24.31 3.71 29.68
CA ILE A 126 -25.09 2.53 29.28
C ILE A 126 -25.22 1.54 30.45
N THR A 127 -24.15 1.35 31.23
CA THR A 127 -24.14 0.41 32.34
C THR A 127 -24.99 0.90 33.51
N ASP A 128 -25.04 2.22 33.74
CA ASP A 128 -25.90 2.83 34.77
C ASP A 128 -27.40 2.72 34.43
N ALA A 129 -27.75 2.73 33.15
CA ALA A 129 -29.13 2.63 32.66
C ALA A 129 -29.70 1.20 32.58
N LEU A 130 -28.90 0.17 32.88
CA LEU A 130 -29.22 -1.27 32.80
C LEU A 130 -29.66 -1.85 34.16
#